data_AF-A0A3A9VYQ1-F1
#
_entry.id   AF-A0A3A9VYQ1-F1
#
_cell.length_a   1.000
_cell.length_b   1.000
_cell.length_c   1.000
_cell.angle_alpha   90.00
_cell.angle_beta   90.00
_cell.angle_gamma   90.00
#
_symmetry.space_group_name_H-M   'P 1'
#
loop_
_entity.id
_entity.type
_entity.pdbx_description
1 polymer ?
#
loop_
_entity_poly.entity_id
_entity_poly.type
_entity_poly.pdbx_seq_one_letter_code
_entity_poly.pdbx_strand_id
1 'polypeptide(L)'
;MKNQNNFFKNLGKATLVASVLFITSCGSDDAQDLIDDVACENQTLASKLNVEAAITAYNANQNQGTCESLRQLIEVYRDFDCIADDVFATEYDALPDDCADAGAGN
;
A
#
# COMPACT_ATOMS: atom_id res chain seq x y z
N MET A 1 -41.69 6.70 13.18
CA MET A 1 -40.69 7.33 12.29
C MET A 1 -39.54 6.35 12.14
N LYS A 2 -39.29 5.83 10.93
CA LYS A 2 -38.24 4.83 10.65
C LYS A 2 -37.10 5.54 9.91
N ASN A 3 -36.00 5.78 10.60
CA ASN A 3 -34.80 6.40 10.02
C ASN A 3 -33.97 5.31 9.34
N GLN A 4 -34.10 5.18 8.02
CA GLN A 4 -33.25 4.29 7.21
C GLN A 4 -31.97 5.03 6.84
N ASN A 5 -30.84 4.53 7.35
CA ASN A 5 -29.50 4.95 6.98
C ASN A 5 -29.27 4.73 5.48
N ASN A 6 -29.22 5.81 4.70
CA ASN A 6 -28.96 5.79 3.25
C ASN A 6 -27.45 5.86 2.91
N PHE A 7 -26.56 5.25 3.71
CA PHE A 7 -25.12 5.35 3.44
C PHE A 7 -24.64 4.37 2.35
N PHE A 8 -25.36 3.27 2.12
CA PHE A 8 -24.92 2.20 1.20
C PHE A 8 -25.34 2.37 -0.26
N LYS A 9 -25.89 3.52 -0.67
CA LYS A 9 -26.44 3.68 -2.03
C LYS A 9 -25.43 4.03 -3.12
N ASN A 10 -24.16 4.31 -2.79
CA ASN A 10 -23.20 4.86 -3.77
C ASN A 10 -21.90 4.04 -4.01
N LEU A 11 -21.77 2.82 -3.49
CA LEU A 11 -20.56 1.99 -3.74
C LEU A 11 -20.71 1.01 -4.91
N GLY A 12 -21.86 0.98 -5.58
CA GLY A 12 -22.08 0.18 -6.78
C GLY A 12 -21.60 0.91 -8.03
N LYS A 13 -20.28 0.87 -8.33
CA LYS A 13 -19.64 1.03 -9.66
C LYS A 13 -18.11 1.20 -9.56
N ALA A 14 -17.43 0.36 -8.77
CA ALA A 14 -16.00 0.16 -8.97
C ALA A 14 -15.82 -1.07 -9.86
N THR A 15 -16.02 -0.89 -11.17
CA THR A 15 -15.67 -1.90 -12.17
C THR A 15 -14.14 -1.97 -12.22
N LEU A 16 -13.55 -2.83 -11.40
CA LEU A 16 -12.15 -3.24 -11.54
C LEU A 16 -12.06 -4.08 -12.81
N VAL A 17 -11.79 -3.42 -13.94
CA VAL A 17 -11.40 -4.11 -15.17
C VAL A 17 -10.00 -4.66 -14.92
N ALA A 18 -9.96 -5.94 -14.53
CA ALA A 18 -8.77 -6.75 -14.53
C ALA A 18 -8.30 -6.96 -15.98
N SER A 19 -7.60 -5.98 -16.52
CA SER A 19 -6.86 -6.11 -17.76
C SER A 19 -5.59 -6.87 -17.44
N VAL A 20 -5.69 -8.20 -17.42
CA VAL A 20 -4.52 -9.08 -17.47
C VAL A 20 -3.85 -8.82 -18.81
N LEU A 21 -2.79 -8.02 -18.82
CA LEU A 21 -1.89 -7.88 -19.95
C LEU A 21 -1.08 -9.18 -20.05
N PHE A 22 -1.70 -10.18 -20.66
CA PHE A 22 -0.99 -11.28 -21.31
C PHE A 22 -0.14 -10.69 -22.43
N ILE A 23 1.12 -10.36 -22.15
CA ILE A 23 2.12 -10.16 -23.19
C ILE A 23 3.14 -11.27 -23.08
N THR A 24 2.81 -12.33 -23.81
CA THR A 24 3.70 -13.33 -24.37
C THR A 24 5.14 -12.84 -24.55
N SER A 25 6.08 -13.58 -23.92
CA SER A 25 7.38 -13.96 -24.48
C SER A 25 7.65 -13.44 -25.90
N CYS A 26 8.46 -12.38 -26.04
CA CYS A 26 9.22 -12.15 -27.26
C CYS A 26 10.48 -11.36 -26.92
N GLY A 27 11.63 -11.99 -27.19
CA GLY A 27 12.93 -11.58 -26.70
C GLY A 27 13.51 -10.30 -27.32
N SER A 28 14.25 -9.60 -26.46
CA SER A 28 15.40 -8.74 -26.71
C SER A 28 15.81 -8.24 -25.31
N ASP A 29 17.05 -8.47 -24.89
CA ASP A 29 17.57 -8.14 -23.54
C ASP A 29 17.14 -6.74 -23.05
N ASP A 30 17.10 -5.73 -23.93
CA ASP A 30 16.68 -4.36 -23.57
C ASP A 30 15.16 -4.17 -23.35
N ALA A 31 14.31 -5.08 -23.82
CA ALA A 31 12.87 -5.01 -23.64
C ALA A 31 12.41 -5.75 -22.39
N GLN A 32 13.21 -6.71 -21.89
CA GLN A 32 12.93 -7.38 -20.62
C GLN A 32 13.10 -6.43 -19.44
N ASP A 33 14.15 -5.59 -19.43
CA ASP A 33 14.30 -4.56 -18.41
C ASP A 33 13.08 -3.61 -18.38
N LEU A 34 12.59 -3.17 -19.55
CA LEU A 34 11.39 -2.32 -19.62
C LEU A 34 10.10 -3.06 -19.19
N ILE A 35 10.01 -4.36 -19.43
CA ILE A 35 8.84 -5.16 -19.02
C ILE A 35 8.88 -5.45 -17.52
N ASP A 36 10.06 -5.72 -16.97
CA ASP A 36 10.28 -5.95 -15.54
C ASP A 36 10.06 -4.65 -14.76
N ASP A 37 10.49 -3.51 -15.30
CA ASP A 37 10.18 -2.18 -14.74
C ASP A 37 8.67 -1.91 -14.75
N VAL A 38 7.96 -2.15 -15.86
CA VAL A 38 6.49 -1.92 -15.93
C VAL A 38 5.72 -2.92 -15.07
N ALA A 39 6.17 -4.17 -14.98
CA ALA A 39 5.58 -5.17 -14.09
C ALA A 39 5.80 -4.79 -12.62
N CYS A 40 6.98 -4.28 -12.29
CA CYS A 40 7.31 -3.77 -10.97
C CYS A 40 6.47 -2.53 -10.63
N GLU A 41 6.42 -1.51 -11.51
CA GLU A 41 5.64 -0.29 -11.29
C GLU A 41 4.16 -0.61 -11.02
N ASN A 42 3.57 -1.55 -11.76
CA ASN A 42 2.17 -1.94 -11.56
C ASN A 42 1.93 -2.73 -10.27
N GLN A 43 2.84 -3.64 -9.90
CA GLN A 43 2.73 -4.40 -8.64
C GLN A 43 2.91 -3.50 -7.42
N THR A 44 3.85 -2.56 -7.51
CA THR A 44 4.21 -1.68 -6.40
C THR A 44 3.25 -0.51 -6.25
N LEU A 45 2.59 -0.02 -7.31
CA LEU A 45 1.69 1.13 -7.22
C LEU A 45 0.53 0.91 -6.24
N ALA A 46 -0.14 -0.25 -6.32
CA ALA A 46 -1.25 -0.57 -5.42
C ALA A 46 -0.77 -0.68 -3.96
N SER A 47 0.37 -1.31 -3.74
CA SER A 47 0.98 -1.46 -2.41
C SER A 47 1.45 -0.12 -1.85
N LYS A 48 2.03 0.76 -2.68
CA LYS A 48 2.43 2.11 -2.29
C LYS A 48 1.24 2.93 -1.79
N LEU A 49 0.12 2.89 -2.53
CA LEU A 49 -1.12 3.57 -2.13
C LEU A 49 -1.65 3.03 -0.79
N ASN A 50 -1.51 1.73 -0.53
CA ASN A 50 -1.88 1.15 0.77
C ASN A 50 -0.99 1.66 1.90
N VAL A 51 0.32 1.78 1.68
CA VAL A 51 1.25 2.37 2.66
C VAL A 51 0.88 3.83 2.93
N GLU A 52 0.67 4.64 1.89
CA GLU A 52 0.27 6.06 2.03
C GLU A 52 -1.06 6.23 2.78
N ALA A 53 -2.03 5.35 2.52
CA ALA A 53 -3.29 5.31 3.26
C ALA A 53 -3.08 4.93 4.73
N ALA A 54 -2.19 3.98 5.02
CA ALA A 54 -1.84 3.58 6.38
C ALA A 54 -1.08 4.66 7.15
N ILE A 55 -0.19 5.41 6.49
CA ILE A 55 0.46 6.60 7.07
C ILE A 55 -0.61 7.62 7.49
N THR A 56 -1.57 7.88 6.62
CA THR A 56 -2.69 8.79 6.91
C THR A 56 -3.52 8.29 8.10
N ALA A 57 -3.82 6.99 8.15
CA ALA A 57 -4.57 6.39 9.24
C ALA A 57 -3.82 6.46 10.58
N TYR A 58 -2.52 6.17 10.59
CA TYR A 58 -1.67 6.30 11.77
C TYR A 58 -1.61 7.75 12.25
N ASN A 59 -1.37 8.71 11.34
CA ASN A 59 -1.34 10.13 11.69
C ASN A 59 -2.68 10.66 12.22
N ALA A 60 -3.80 10.12 11.75
CA ALA A 60 -5.13 10.49 12.23
C ALA A 60 -5.47 9.88 13.60
N ASN A 61 -4.92 8.71 13.92
CA ASN A 61 -5.22 7.97 15.13
C ASN A 61 -4.03 7.08 15.51
N GLN A 62 -3.05 7.65 16.21
CA GLN A 62 -1.84 6.96 16.63
C GLN A 62 -2.19 5.97 17.75
N ASN A 63 -2.40 4.71 17.40
CA ASN A 63 -2.66 3.63 18.34
C ASN A 63 -2.00 2.35 17.84
N GLN A 64 -2.03 1.31 18.67
CA GLN A 64 -1.41 0.04 18.36
C GLN A 64 -1.84 -0.55 17.01
N GLY A 65 -3.14 -0.58 16.71
CA GLY A 65 -3.64 -1.18 15.48
C GLY A 65 -3.21 -0.44 14.21
N THR A 66 -3.17 0.90 14.25
CA THR A 66 -2.72 1.69 13.09
C THR A 66 -1.20 1.63 12.92
N CYS A 67 -0.44 1.53 14.02
CA CYS A 67 1.02 1.30 14.00
C CYS A 67 1.35 -0.07 13.39
N GLU A 68 0.74 -1.15 13.89
CA GLU A 68 0.98 -2.51 13.39
C GLU A 68 0.63 -2.62 11.91
N SER A 69 -0.51 -2.05 11.50
CA SER A 69 -0.93 -2.04 10.10
C SER A 69 0.07 -1.30 9.22
N LEU A 70 0.58 -0.15 9.65
CA LEU A 70 1.55 0.61 8.88
C LEU A 70 2.89 -0.11 8.78
N ARG A 71 3.41 -0.64 9.90
CA ARG A 71 4.66 -1.41 9.95
C ARG A 71 4.61 -2.60 8.97
N GLN A 72 3.53 -3.39 9.05
CA GLN A 72 3.35 -4.54 8.17
C GLN A 72 3.30 -4.15 6.68
N LEU A 73 2.59 -3.07 6.35
CA LEU A 73 2.47 -2.63 4.97
C LEU A 73 3.79 -2.10 4.41
N ILE A 74 4.58 -1.38 5.23
CA ILE A 74 5.93 -0.95 4.83
C ILE A 74 6.85 -2.16 4.64
N GLU A 75 6.82 -3.15 5.52
CA GLU A 75 7.63 -4.38 5.39
C GLU A 75 7.27 -5.14 4.12
N VAL A 76 5.99 -5.37 3.86
CA VAL A 76 5.52 -6.01 2.62
C VAL A 76 5.93 -5.20 1.40
N TYR A 77 5.87 -3.87 1.48
CA TYR A 77 6.28 -3.00 0.39
C TYR A 77 7.80 -3.07 0.13
N ARG A 78 8.62 -3.17 1.17
CA ARG A 78 10.08 -3.26 1.04
C ARG A 78 10.57 -4.65 0.66
N ASP A 79 9.76 -5.68 0.85
CA ASP A 79 10.07 -7.07 0.43
C ASP A 79 9.92 -7.29 -1.09
N PHE A 80 9.38 -6.32 -1.83
CA PHE A 80 9.37 -6.39 -3.29
C PHE A 80 10.78 -6.18 -3.84
N ASP A 81 11.31 -7.17 -4.56
CA ASP A 81 12.65 -7.21 -5.18
C ASP A 81 13.02 -5.99 -6.05
N CYS A 82 12.03 -5.21 -6.45
CA CYS A 82 12.16 -4.11 -7.39
C CYS A 82 11.98 -2.72 -6.75
N ILE A 83 11.90 -2.65 -5.41
CA ILE A 83 11.83 -1.40 -4.65
C ILE A 83 13.18 -1.15 -3.98
N ALA A 84 13.63 0.10 -3.99
CA ALA A 84 14.81 0.48 -3.23
C ALA A 84 14.54 0.37 -1.72
N ASP A 85 15.48 -0.21 -0.98
CA ASP A 85 15.37 -0.49 0.46
C ASP A 85 15.06 0.75 1.32
N ASP A 86 15.30 1.95 0.80
CA ASP A 86 15.13 3.24 1.46
C ASP A 86 13.72 3.84 1.33
N VAL A 87 12.85 3.28 0.48
CA VAL A 87 11.48 3.78 0.33
C VAL A 87 10.67 3.52 1.60
N PHE A 88 10.09 4.60 2.15
CA PHE A 88 9.40 4.64 3.45
C PHE A 88 10.26 4.33 4.68
N ALA A 89 11.60 4.34 4.57
CA ALA A 89 12.47 4.10 5.71
C ALA A 89 12.30 5.16 6.81
N THR A 90 12.10 6.42 6.44
CA THR A 90 11.87 7.51 7.42
C THR A 90 10.57 7.31 8.19
N GLU A 91 9.49 6.92 7.51
CA GLU A 91 8.20 6.63 8.12
C GLU A 91 8.25 5.39 8.99
N TYR A 92 9.00 4.37 8.59
CA TYR A 92 9.25 3.18 9.39
C TYR A 92 10.01 3.49 10.69
N ASP A 93 11.09 4.26 10.57
CA ASP A 93 11.93 4.67 11.71
C ASP A 93 11.22 5.63 12.67
N ALA A 94 10.19 6.33 12.18
CA ALA A 94 9.35 7.21 13.00
C ALA A 94 8.28 6.44 13.81
N LEU A 95 8.06 5.14 13.54
CA LEU A 95 7.17 4.31 14.35
C LEU A 95 7.85 3.93 15.66
N PRO A 96 7.09 3.85 16.77
CA PRO A 96 7.64 3.33 18.02
C PRO A 96 8.11 1.88 17.84
N ASP A 97 9.21 1.51 18.51
CA ASP A 97 9.73 0.13 18.48
C ASP A 97 8.66 -0.87 18.90
N ASP A 98 7.92 -0.57 19.97
CA ASP A 98 6.71 -1.28 20.38
C ASP A 98 5.46 -0.51 19.96
N CYS A 99 4.63 -1.10 19.08
CA CYS A 99 3.38 -0.49 18.68
C CYS A 99 2.37 -0.35 19.83
N ALA A 100 2.54 -1.06 20.96
CA ALA A 100 1.75 -0.81 22.16
C ALA A 100 1.94 0.61 22.73
N ASP A 101 3.08 1.25 22.44
CA ASP A 101 3.40 2.61 22.85
C ASP A 101 2.90 3.68 21.87
N ALA A 102 2.27 3.28 20.76
CA ALA A 102 1.71 4.21 19.79
C ALA A 102 0.64 5.11 20.44
N GLY A 103 0.80 6.43 20.31
CA GLY A 103 -0.08 7.43 20.91
C GLY A 103 0.19 7.71 22.39
N ALA A 104 1.13 7.02 23.04
CA ALA A 104 1.53 7.30 24.43
C ALA A 104 2.31 8.62 24.61
N GLY A 105 2.64 9.30 23.50
CA GLY A 105 3.45 10.51 23.45
C GLY A 105 2.70 11.84 23.28
N ASN A 106 1.39 11.91 23.52
CA ASN A 106 0.65 13.18 23.60
C ASN A 106 0.18 13.51 25.02
#